data_AF-A0A4R4ERM9-F1
#
_entry.id   AF-A0A4R4ERM9-F1
#
_cell.length_a   1.000
_cell.length_b   1.000
_cell.length_c   1.000
_cell.angle_alpha   90.00
_cell.angle_beta   90.00
_cell.angle_gamma   90.00
#
_symmetry.space_group_name_H-M   'P 1'
#
loop_
_entity.id
_entity.type
_entity.pdbx_description
1 polymer ?
#
loop_
_entity_poly.entity_id
_entity_poly.type
_entity_poly.pdbx_seq_one_letter_code
_entity_poly.pdbx_strand_id
1 'polypeptide(L)'
;MKKIGLSITAVLFIIGAVNVAYAAEMMTIFIHGKKISSDAVKVENGTTLVPLRVIAEGLDQKVYWDPKTKTVTIDEKEKSSQITQIVVQRDQDIFVTDYPESTSIGQEANQAIIHNLTTLYNQVYRGFLTTDSKSDSTLKTANELNFIKESAATTDGTVSSNYTYVRLNKSSYVPQLGENAPASKDVLFYIDDKKPEDLCVAVQNPETLQEWKVYEAQGYGKWFQKEVDIYLNGSRGL
;
A
#
# COMPACT_ATOMS: atom_id res chain seq x y z
N MET A 1 -24.03 88.30 30.58
CA MET A 1 -24.43 86.95 30.13
C MET A 1 -23.83 86.70 28.75
N LYS A 2 -22.82 85.84 28.62
CA LYS A 2 -22.24 85.41 27.33
C LYS A 2 -22.23 83.88 27.31
N LYS A 3 -22.77 83.32 26.22
CA LYS A 3 -23.09 81.90 26.04
C LYS A 3 -21.80 81.08 25.89
N ILE A 4 -21.55 80.16 26.82
CA ILE A 4 -20.55 79.08 26.68
C ILE A 4 -21.36 77.80 26.57
N GLY A 5 -21.36 77.17 25.40
CA GLY A 5 -22.15 75.96 25.19
C GLY A 5 -22.03 75.43 23.78
N LEU A 6 -20.81 75.10 23.34
CA LEU A 6 -20.59 74.28 22.15
C LEU A 6 -19.14 73.79 22.07
N SER A 7 -18.74 72.77 22.84
CA SER A 7 -17.51 72.00 22.50
C SER A 7 -17.27 70.73 23.36
N ILE A 8 -18.29 69.91 23.62
CA ILE A 8 -18.06 68.57 24.24
C ILE A 8 -18.71 67.44 23.41
N THR A 9 -19.64 67.73 22.51
CA THR A 9 -20.33 66.71 21.71
C THR A 9 -19.51 66.18 20.53
N ALA A 10 -18.44 66.86 20.10
CA ALA A 10 -17.65 66.45 18.94
C ALA A 10 -16.57 65.39 19.25
N VAL A 11 -16.18 65.22 20.52
CA VAL A 11 -15.15 64.24 20.91
C VAL A 11 -15.74 62.84 21.16
N LEU A 12 -17.05 62.74 21.46
CA LEU A 12 -17.71 61.45 21.68
C LEU A 12 -18.08 60.69 20.39
N PHE A 13 -17.91 61.29 19.20
CA PHE A 13 -18.29 60.66 17.93
C PHE A 13 -17.11 59.97 17.21
N ILE A 14 -15.88 60.05 17.74
CA ILE A 14 -14.68 59.47 17.10
C ILE A 14 -14.39 58.03 17.58
N ILE A 15 -15.17 57.50 18.54
CA ILE A 15 -15.13 56.05 18.89
C ILE A 15 -16.02 55.24 17.91
N GLY A 16 -16.06 55.67 16.65
CA GLY A 16 -16.75 54.98 15.57
C GLY A 16 -15.96 53.76 15.13
N ALA A 17 -16.39 52.59 15.59
CA ALA A 17 -16.18 51.28 14.98
C ALA A 17 -14.79 51.04 14.35
N VAL A 18 -13.83 50.61 15.16
CA VAL A 18 -12.82 49.68 14.64
C VAL A 18 -13.56 48.40 14.26
N ASN A 19 -13.87 48.26 12.98
CA ASN A 19 -14.25 46.98 12.41
C ASN A 19 -13.04 46.06 12.57
N VAL A 20 -13.02 45.25 13.63
CA VAL A 20 -12.09 44.13 13.73
C VAL A 20 -12.52 43.16 12.64
N ALA A 21 -11.86 43.24 11.48
CA ALA A 21 -11.97 42.21 10.47
C ALA A 21 -11.35 40.94 11.07
N TYR A 22 -12.18 40.05 11.59
CA TYR A 22 -11.76 38.68 11.86
C TYR A 22 -11.46 38.06 10.50
N ALA A 23 -10.18 37.99 10.14
CA ALA A 23 -9.75 37.10 9.09
C ALA A 23 -10.16 35.69 9.55
N ALA A 24 -11.16 35.11 8.89
CA ALA A 24 -11.50 33.72 9.11
C ALA A 24 -10.23 32.91 8.86
N GLU A 25 -9.75 32.18 9.87
CA GLU A 25 -8.64 31.27 9.67
C GLU A 25 -8.99 30.33 8.51
N MET A 26 -8.20 30.39 7.43
CA MET A 26 -8.39 29.48 6.31
C MET A 26 -8.19 28.06 6.81
N MET A 27 -9.28 27.29 6.86
CA MET A 27 -9.22 25.88 7.20
C MET A 27 -8.26 25.17 6.24
N THR A 28 -7.27 24.50 6.82
CA THR A 28 -6.22 23.84 6.07
C THR A 28 -6.48 22.34 6.05
N ILE A 29 -6.33 21.72 4.88
CA ILE A 29 -6.40 20.27 4.72
C ILE A 29 -4.97 19.72 4.82
N PHE A 30 -4.78 18.65 5.59
CA PHE A 30 -3.54 17.89 5.60
C PHE A 30 -3.80 16.48 5.06
N ILE A 31 -3.05 16.07 4.04
CA ILE A 31 -3.10 14.72 3.47
C ILE A 31 -1.68 14.17 3.51
N HIS A 32 -1.48 13.00 4.12
CA HIS A 32 -0.15 12.42 4.34
C HIS A 32 0.86 13.39 5.01
N GLY A 33 0.39 14.21 5.96
CA GLY A 33 1.19 15.25 6.62
C GLY A 33 1.55 16.45 5.73
N LYS A 34 1.19 16.43 4.45
CA LYS A 34 1.38 17.55 3.53
C LYS A 34 0.18 18.49 3.60
N LYS A 35 0.46 19.78 3.79
CA LYS A 35 -0.52 20.85 3.69
C LYS A 35 -1.02 20.97 2.25
N ILE A 36 -2.33 20.84 2.06
CA ILE A 36 -3.01 21.04 0.79
C ILE A 36 -3.86 22.31 0.89
N SER A 37 -3.60 23.26 0.00
CA SER A 37 -4.38 24.49 -0.07
C SER A 37 -5.68 24.21 -0.84
N SER A 38 -6.81 24.61 -0.28
CA SER A 38 -8.08 24.54 -0.98
C SER A 38 -9.01 25.67 -0.54
N ASP A 39 -9.44 26.48 -1.49
CA ASP A 39 -10.33 27.62 -1.25
C ASP A 39 -11.82 27.20 -1.19
N ALA A 40 -12.10 25.91 -1.37
CA ALA A 40 -13.44 25.35 -1.46
C ALA A 40 -13.92 24.66 -0.18
N VAL A 41 -13.14 24.75 0.91
CA VAL A 41 -13.59 24.31 2.24
C VAL A 41 -14.58 25.34 2.79
N LYS A 42 -15.75 24.89 3.24
CA LYS A 42 -16.77 25.77 3.83
C LYS A 42 -17.47 25.11 5.00
N VAL A 43 -17.94 25.90 5.96
CA VAL A 43 -18.81 25.41 7.04
C VAL A 43 -20.26 25.68 6.64
N GLU A 44 -21.08 24.64 6.60
CA GLU A 44 -22.52 24.76 6.41
C GLU A 44 -23.23 24.09 7.59
N ASN A 45 -24.11 24.84 8.28
CA ASN A 45 -24.89 24.34 9.42
C ASN A 45 -24.04 23.64 10.50
N GLY A 46 -22.85 24.17 10.81
CA GLY A 46 -21.93 23.59 11.78
C GLY A 46 -21.16 22.35 11.28
N THR A 47 -21.34 21.96 10.01
CA THR A 47 -20.60 20.89 9.36
C THR A 47 -19.55 21.45 8.41
N THR A 48 -18.29 21.03 8.54
CA THR A 48 -17.24 21.40 7.59
C THR A 48 -17.34 20.53 6.34
N LEU A 49 -17.65 21.15 5.22
CA LEU A 49 -17.65 20.54 3.89
C LEU A 49 -16.26 20.67 3.28
N VAL A 50 -15.70 19.52 2.89
CA VAL A 50 -14.36 19.42 2.31
C VAL A 50 -14.48 18.96 0.86
N PRO A 51 -13.73 19.53 -0.09
CA PRO A 51 -13.82 19.14 -1.50
C PRO A 51 -13.40 17.69 -1.72
N LEU A 52 -14.37 16.85 -2.11
CA LEU A 52 -14.17 15.42 -2.34
C LEU A 52 -12.99 15.15 -3.28
N ARG A 53 -12.90 15.88 -4.40
CA ARG A 53 -11.82 15.72 -5.39
C ARG A 53 -10.44 15.97 -4.78
N VAL A 54 -10.30 17.01 -3.96
CA VAL A 54 -9.02 17.35 -3.30
C VAL A 54 -8.58 16.23 -2.37
N ILE A 55 -9.53 15.65 -1.62
CA ILE A 55 -9.25 14.51 -0.75
C ILE A 55 -8.90 13.26 -1.57
N ALA A 56 -9.72 12.90 -2.55
CA ALA A 56 -9.53 11.70 -3.35
C ALA A 56 -8.23 11.74 -4.17
N GLU A 57 -7.95 12.84 -4.88
CA GLU A 57 -6.71 12.98 -5.65
C GLU A 57 -5.48 13.09 -4.75
N GLY A 58 -5.61 13.71 -3.57
CA GLY A 58 -4.56 13.72 -2.55
C GLY A 58 -4.27 12.34 -1.94
N LEU A 59 -5.24 11.42 -1.99
CA LEU A 59 -5.11 10.01 -1.63
C LEU A 59 -4.72 9.14 -2.85
N ASP A 60 -4.15 9.76 -3.88
CA ASP A 60 -3.73 9.13 -5.13
C ASP A 60 -4.86 8.39 -5.87
N GLN A 61 -6.11 8.82 -5.73
CA GLN A 61 -7.25 8.27 -6.47
C GLN A 61 -7.54 9.08 -7.74
N LYS A 62 -8.15 8.45 -8.75
CA LYS A 62 -8.69 9.14 -9.93
C LYS A 62 -10.15 9.47 -9.70
N VAL A 63 -10.55 10.71 -10.01
CA VAL A 63 -11.93 11.17 -9.85
C VAL A 63 -12.54 11.54 -11.20
N TYR A 64 -13.57 10.79 -11.57
CA TYR A 64 -14.38 11.00 -12.75
C TYR A 64 -15.71 11.65 -12.39
N TRP A 65 -16.16 12.57 -13.24
CA TRP A 65 -17.47 13.23 -13.11
C TRP A 65 -18.28 12.95 -14.36
N ASP A 66 -19.44 12.33 -14.19
CA ASP A 66 -20.45 12.23 -15.23
C ASP A 66 -21.51 13.34 -15.05
N PRO A 67 -21.50 14.38 -15.90
CA PRO A 67 -22.47 15.47 -15.79
C PRO A 67 -23.90 15.06 -16.14
N LYS A 68 -24.10 13.97 -16.90
CA LYS A 68 -25.44 13.52 -17.33
C LYS A 68 -26.20 12.89 -16.18
N THR A 69 -25.53 12.01 -15.44
CA THR A 69 -26.12 11.29 -14.30
C THR A 69 -25.86 11.99 -12.97
N LYS A 70 -25.00 13.03 -12.95
CA LYS A 70 -24.49 13.69 -11.75
C LYS A 70 -23.77 12.72 -10.81
N THR A 71 -23.04 11.77 -11.38
CA THR A 71 -22.32 10.72 -10.64
C THR A 71 -20.84 11.05 -10.54
N VAL A 72 -20.29 10.88 -9.35
CA VAL A 72 -18.84 10.87 -9.12
C VAL A 72 -18.38 9.43 -9.01
N THR A 73 -17.40 9.04 -9.82
CA THR A 73 -16.70 7.76 -9.70
C THR A 73 -15.29 8.02 -9.20
N ILE A 74 -14.89 7.29 -8.17
CA ILE A 74 -13.53 7.32 -7.64
C ILE A 74 -12.92 5.96 -7.93
N ASP A 75 -11.91 5.93 -8.78
CA ASP A 75 -11.17 4.71 -9.10
C ASP A 75 -9.79 4.77 -8.46
N GLU A 76 -9.29 3.61 -8.05
CA GLU A 76 -7.89 3.48 -7.68
C GLU A 76 -7.03 3.85 -8.89
N LYS A 77 -6.16 4.85 -8.74
CA LYS A 77 -5.08 5.05 -9.69
C LYS A 77 -4.25 3.79 -9.63
N GLU A 78 -3.94 3.18 -10.77
CA GLU A 78 -3.06 2.02 -10.84
C GLU A 78 -1.82 2.28 -9.98
N LYS A 79 -1.78 1.66 -8.80
CA LYS A 79 -0.63 1.77 -7.91
C LYS A 79 0.47 1.00 -8.60
N SER A 80 1.59 1.68 -8.83
CA SER A 80 2.85 1.12 -9.34
C SER A 80 3.50 0.09 -8.39
N SER A 81 2.73 -0.59 -7.54
CA SER A 81 3.09 -1.84 -6.89
C SER A 81 2.85 -3.02 -7.83
N GLN A 82 3.04 -2.80 -9.13
CA GLN A 82 2.83 -3.82 -10.15
C GLN A 82 3.84 -4.93 -9.90
N ILE A 83 3.33 -6.14 -9.79
CA ILE A 83 4.16 -7.33 -9.81
C ILE A 83 4.68 -7.43 -11.25
N THR A 84 5.98 -7.21 -11.41
CA THR A 84 6.64 -7.26 -12.73
C THR A 84 6.87 -8.68 -13.18
N GLN A 85 7.03 -9.60 -12.22
CA GLN A 85 7.28 -11.01 -12.48
C GLN A 85 6.87 -11.86 -11.27
N ILE A 86 6.33 -13.04 -11.54
CA ILE A 86 6.17 -14.12 -10.56
C ILE A 86 7.12 -15.25 -10.92
N VAL A 87 7.84 -15.76 -9.93
CA VAL A 87 8.69 -16.95 -10.04
C VAL A 87 8.15 -18.00 -9.07
N VAL A 88 7.78 -19.16 -9.59
CA VAL A 88 7.26 -20.28 -8.79
C VAL A 88 8.19 -21.45 -8.97
N GLN A 89 8.69 -22.00 -7.86
CA GLN A 89 9.41 -23.26 -7.87
C GLN A 89 8.62 -24.30 -7.08
N ARG A 90 8.47 -25.48 -7.68
CA ARG A 90 7.94 -26.67 -7.04
C ARG A 90 8.89 -27.83 -7.32
N ASP A 91 9.52 -28.33 -6.26
CA ASP A 91 10.61 -29.28 -6.33
C ASP A 91 11.75 -28.74 -7.20
N GLN A 92 12.07 -29.40 -8.32
CA GLN A 92 13.12 -29.00 -9.24
C GLN A 92 12.62 -28.05 -10.32
N ASP A 93 11.31 -27.95 -10.54
CA ASP A 93 10.75 -27.20 -11.66
C ASP A 93 10.53 -25.74 -11.28
N ILE A 94 11.00 -24.85 -12.15
CA ILE A 94 10.85 -23.40 -12.03
C ILE A 94 9.99 -22.89 -13.17
N PHE A 95 9.00 -22.09 -12.82
CA PHE A 95 8.10 -21.40 -13.72
C PHE A 95 8.21 -19.89 -13.50
N VAL A 96 8.35 -19.15 -14.59
CA VAL A 96 8.49 -17.70 -14.59
C VAL A 96 7.36 -17.10 -15.43
N THR A 97 6.73 -16.04 -14.94
CA THR A 97 5.75 -15.30 -15.70
C THR A 97 5.97 -13.81 -15.52
N ASP A 98 6.23 -13.14 -16.64
CA ASP A 98 6.39 -11.70 -16.71
C ASP A 98 5.03 -11.01 -16.82
N TYR A 99 4.90 -9.86 -16.16
CA TYR A 99 3.68 -9.06 -16.10
C TYR A 99 2.43 -9.90 -15.78
N PRO A 100 2.45 -10.67 -14.67
CA PRO A 100 1.37 -11.61 -14.32
C PRO A 100 0.03 -10.92 -13.97
N GLU A 101 0.04 -9.59 -13.83
CA GLU A 101 -1.15 -8.75 -13.59
C GLU A 101 -1.85 -8.27 -14.88
N SER A 102 -1.34 -8.68 -16.06
CA SER A 102 -1.97 -8.34 -17.33
C SER A 102 -3.36 -8.95 -17.45
N THR A 103 -4.38 -8.14 -17.76
CA THR A 103 -5.78 -8.54 -17.98
C THR A 103 -6.01 -9.36 -19.27
N SER A 104 -4.97 -10.00 -19.79
CA SER A 104 -5.08 -10.90 -20.93
C SER A 104 -5.80 -12.20 -20.52
N ILE A 105 -6.63 -12.74 -21.42
CA ILE A 105 -7.36 -14.00 -21.21
C ILE A 105 -6.37 -15.13 -20.88
N GLY A 106 -6.64 -15.93 -19.85
CA GLY A 106 -5.80 -17.08 -19.45
C GLY A 106 -4.81 -16.80 -18.31
N GLN A 107 -4.88 -15.63 -17.66
CA GLN A 107 -4.05 -15.29 -16.49
C GLN A 107 -4.81 -15.35 -15.15
N GLU A 108 -5.96 -16.01 -15.10
CA GLU A 108 -6.80 -16.08 -13.89
C GLU A 108 -6.06 -16.77 -12.72
N ALA A 109 -5.23 -17.77 -13.02
CA ALA A 109 -4.39 -18.44 -12.03
C ALA A 109 -3.36 -17.47 -11.42
N ASN A 110 -2.74 -16.60 -12.22
CA ASN A 110 -1.83 -15.56 -11.75
C ASN A 110 -2.53 -14.60 -10.79
N GLN A 111 -3.72 -14.12 -11.17
CA GLN A 111 -4.51 -13.22 -10.33
C GLN A 111 -4.86 -13.86 -8.99
N ALA A 112 -5.30 -15.11 -9.01
CA ALA A 112 -5.70 -15.83 -7.80
C ALA A 112 -4.53 -16.01 -6.83
N ILE A 113 -3.38 -16.54 -7.30
CA ILE A 113 -2.23 -16.76 -6.42
C ILE A 113 -1.67 -15.43 -5.90
N ILE A 114 -1.56 -14.41 -6.75
CA ILE A 114 -1.08 -13.08 -6.36
C ILE A 114 -1.99 -12.48 -5.27
N HIS A 115 -3.30 -12.56 -5.47
CA HIS A 115 -4.28 -12.07 -4.50
C HIS A 115 -4.14 -12.78 -3.15
N ASN A 116 -4.07 -14.12 -3.17
CA ASN A 116 -3.99 -14.94 -1.96
C ASN A 116 -2.69 -14.68 -1.19
N LEU A 117 -1.55 -14.67 -1.89
CA LEU A 117 -0.24 -14.42 -1.28
C LEU A 117 -0.11 -12.97 -0.77
N THR A 118 -0.63 -11.99 -1.51
CA THR A 118 -0.62 -10.59 -1.07
C THR A 118 -1.50 -10.40 0.18
N THR A 119 -2.67 -11.04 0.22
CA THR A 119 -3.55 -11.04 1.39
C THR A 119 -2.87 -11.67 2.60
N LEU A 120 -2.26 -12.84 2.41
CA LEU A 120 -1.51 -13.54 3.46
C LEU A 120 -0.35 -12.68 3.98
N TYR A 121 0.44 -12.07 3.09
CA TYR A 121 1.51 -11.17 3.48
C TYR A 121 0.99 -10.01 4.34
N ASN A 122 -0.11 -9.37 3.93
CA ASN A 122 -0.72 -8.29 4.71
C ASN A 122 -1.18 -8.78 6.09
N GLN A 123 -1.73 -9.99 6.19
CA GLN A 123 -2.15 -10.57 7.47
C GLN A 123 -0.96 -10.87 8.38
N VAL A 124 0.10 -11.48 7.84
CA VAL A 124 1.36 -11.76 8.53
C VAL A 124 2.03 -10.46 9.01
N TYR A 125 2.14 -9.47 8.14
CA TYR A 125 2.73 -8.17 8.46
C TYR A 125 1.98 -7.46 9.59
N ARG A 126 0.65 -7.57 9.61
CA ARG A 126 -0.21 -7.00 10.66
C ARG A 126 -0.24 -7.83 11.95
N GLY A 127 0.46 -8.98 11.97
CA GLY A 127 0.55 -9.86 13.12
C GLY A 127 -0.68 -10.72 13.37
N PHE A 128 -1.59 -10.86 12.39
CA PHE A 128 -2.78 -11.70 12.54
C PHE A 128 -2.47 -13.19 12.48
N LEU A 129 -1.38 -13.57 11.82
CA LEU A 129 -0.98 -14.96 11.58
C LEU A 129 0.37 -15.32 12.24
N THR A 130 0.88 -14.44 13.08
CA THR A 130 2.13 -14.64 13.83
C THR A 130 1.79 -14.86 15.31
N THR A 131 2.54 -15.73 15.98
CA THR A 131 2.22 -16.18 17.34
C THR A 131 2.39 -15.16 18.44
N ASP A 132 3.15 -14.07 18.23
CA ASP A 132 3.37 -13.06 19.27
C ASP A 132 3.25 -11.61 18.81
N SER A 133 2.65 -10.82 19.70
CA SER A 133 2.41 -9.38 19.55
C SER A 133 3.75 -8.62 19.54
N LYS A 134 4.18 -8.23 18.34
CA LYS A 134 5.46 -7.58 17.99
C LYS A 134 6.65 -8.54 18.06
N SER A 135 7.44 -8.57 16.96
CA SER A 135 8.84 -9.02 16.88
C SER A 135 9.20 -10.51 16.69
N ASP A 136 8.47 -11.29 15.89
CA ASP A 136 8.99 -12.57 15.35
C ASP A 136 9.59 -12.45 13.94
N SER A 137 9.84 -11.22 13.49
CA SER A 137 10.55 -11.02 12.23
C SER A 137 12.05 -11.19 12.43
N THR A 138 12.66 -12.14 11.75
CA THR A 138 14.12 -12.29 11.71
C THR A 138 14.69 -11.50 10.54
N LEU A 139 15.82 -10.84 10.76
CA LEU A 139 16.57 -10.23 9.67
C LEU A 139 17.52 -11.29 9.10
N LYS A 140 17.39 -11.56 7.80
CA LYS A 140 18.27 -12.45 7.05
C LYS A 140 18.96 -11.67 5.93
N THR A 141 20.15 -12.12 5.58
CA THR A 141 20.85 -11.66 4.38
C THR A 141 20.49 -12.52 3.16
N ALA A 142 20.69 -11.98 1.96
CA ALA A 142 20.49 -12.72 0.72
C ALA A 142 21.32 -14.02 0.64
N ASN A 143 22.44 -14.12 1.36
CA ASN A 143 23.26 -15.33 1.44
C ASN A 143 22.67 -16.43 2.33
N GLU A 144 21.77 -16.09 3.25
CA GLU A 144 21.06 -17.07 4.08
C GLU A 144 19.82 -17.62 3.37
N LEU A 145 19.38 -16.96 2.30
CA LEU A 145 18.29 -17.36 1.44
C LEU A 145 18.85 -17.84 0.10
N ASN A 146 19.70 -18.86 0.12
CA ASN A 146 20.47 -19.32 -1.05
C ASN A 146 19.62 -19.70 -2.27
N PHE A 147 18.38 -20.14 -2.06
CA PHE A 147 17.41 -20.41 -3.14
C PHE A 147 17.00 -19.13 -3.90
N ILE A 148 17.19 -17.93 -3.34
CA ILE A 148 16.97 -16.66 -4.06
C ILE A 148 17.90 -16.53 -5.26
N LYS A 149 19.14 -17.06 -5.19
CA LYS A 149 20.09 -17.03 -6.30
C LYS A 149 19.60 -17.87 -7.47
N GLU A 150 18.89 -18.96 -7.21
CA GLU A 150 18.23 -19.81 -8.21
C GLU A 150 16.91 -19.16 -8.69
N SER A 151 16.18 -18.46 -7.81
CA SER A 151 14.97 -17.67 -8.15
C SER A 151 15.23 -16.42 -9.01
N ALA A 152 16.49 -16.11 -9.31
CA ALA A 152 16.85 -15.13 -10.32
C ALA A 152 16.68 -15.67 -11.75
N ALA A 153 16.16 -16.90 -11.89
CA ALA A 153 15.77 -17.46 -13.17
C ALA A 153 14.87 -16.49 -13.94
N THR A 154 15.28 -16.17 -15.16
CA THR A 154 14.53 -15.29 -16.06
C THR A 154 13.62 -16.06 -17.01
N THR A 155 13.60 -17.40 -16.92
CA THR A 155 12.88 -18.30 -17.82
C THR A 155 12.49 -19.59 -17.10
N ASP A 156 11.48 -20.28 -17.63
CA ASP A 156 11.10 -21.63 -17.22
C ASP A 156 12.28 -22.63 -17.32
N GLY A 157 12.32 -23.62 -16.43
CA GLY A 157 13.34 -24.66 -16.46
C GLY A 157 13.35 -25.58 -15.24
N THR A 158 14.46 -26.30 -15.05
CA THR A 158 14.66 -27.23 -13.94
C THR A 158 16.00 -26.95 -13.26
N VAL A 159 16.03 -27.01 -11.93
CA VAL A 159 17.22 -26.80 -11.09
C VAL A 159 17.57 -28.05 -10.28
N SER A 160 18.79 -28.13 -9.74
CA SER A 160 19.25 -29.29 -8.96
C SER A 160 18.63 -29.39 -7.57
N SER A 161 18.19 -28.25 -7.02
CA SER A 161 17.72 -28.13 -5.65
C SER A 161 16.21 -28.29 -5.57
N ASN A 162 15.71 -28.98 -4.55
CA ASN A 162 14.28 -29.14 -4.33
C ASN A 162 13.78 -28.06 -3.39
N TYR A 163 12.92 -27.16 -3.88
CA TYR A 163 12.29 -26.15 -3.05
C TYR A 163 10.81 -26.00 -3.39
N THR A 164 10.04 -25.46 -2.45
CA THR A 164 8.72 -24.92 -2.74
C THR A 164 8.71 -23.45 -2.36
N TYR A 165 8.69 -22.56 -3.37
CA TYR A 165 8.59 -21.13 -3.13
C TYR A 165 7.85 -20.40 -4.24
N VAL A 166 7.39 -19.20 -3.90
CA VAL A 166 6.86 -18.20 -4.83
C VAL A 166 7.53 -16.87 -4.52
N ARG A 167 8.12 -16.24 -5.53
CA ARG A 167 8.68 -14.90 -5.46
C ARG A 167 7.83 -13.94 -6.30
N LEU A 168 7.36 -12.88 -5.67
CA LEU A 168 6.68 -11.76 -6.31
C LEU A 168 7.70 -10.63 -6.47
N ASN A 169 8.18 -10.45 -7.69
CA ASN A 169 9.07 -9.35 -8.03
C ASN A 169 8.23 -8.10 -8.26
N LYS A 170 8.56 -7.02 -7.56
CA LYS A 170 7.85 -5.74 -7.71
C LYS A 170 8.80 -4.57 -7.58
N SER A 171 8.32 -3.41 -8.01
CA SER A 171 9.07 -2.17 -7.85
C SER A 171 9.25 -1.82 -6.37
N SER A 172 10.40 -1.23 -6.03
CA SER A 172 10.66 -0.75 -4.67
C SER A 172 9.57 0.22 -4.25
N TYR A 173 9.02 -0.01 -3.07
CA TYR A 173 7.95 0.78 -2.50
C TYR A 173 8.31 1.21 -1.07
N VAL A 174 8.31 2.51 -0.83
CA VAL A 174 8.48 3.14 0.47
C VAL A 174 7.19 3.88 0.80
N PRO A 175 6.50 3.52 1.90
CA PRO A 175 5.23 4.13 2.27
C PRO A 175 5.41 5.61 2.59
N GLN A 176 4.41 6.41 2.22
CA GLN A 176 4.39 7.83 2.59
C GLN A 176 4.01 8.00 4.07
N LEU A 177 4.25 9.21 4.61
CA LEU A 177 3.88 9.52 5.99
C LEU A 177 2.37 9.33 6.21
N GLY A 178 2.00 8.50 7.18
CA GLY A 178 0.60 8.15 7.50
C GLY A 178 0.05 6.97 6.70
N GLU A 179 0.80 6.41 5.75
CA GLU A 179 0.42 5.21 5.03
C GLU A 179 0.73 3.97 5.87
N ASN A 180 -0.30 3.19 6.21
CA ASN A 180 -0.17 1.96 7.00
C ASN A 180 0.13 0.76 6.10
N ALA A 181 1.30 0.80 5.46
CA ALA A 181 1.81 -0.22 4.56
C ALA A 181 3.30 -0.50 4.80
N PRO A 182 3.77 -1.74 4.58
CA PRO A 182 5.18 -2.07 4.72
C PRO A 182 6.04 -1.55 3.56
N ALA A 183 7.17 -0.93 3.88
CA ALA A 183 8.25 -0.74 2.92
C ALA A 183 8.71 -2.10 2.39
N SER A 184 8.74 -2.25 1.06
CA SER A 184 9.07 -3.54 0.44
C SER A 184 9.54 -3.38 -1.00
N LYS A 185 10.50 -4.21 -1.40
CA LYS A 185 10.78 -4.52 -2.82
C LYS A 185 10.19 -5.88 -3.13
N ASP A 186 10.96 -6.96 -3.22
CA ASP A 186 10.36 -8.27 -3.52
C ASP A 186 9.72 -8.92 -2.27
N VAL A 187 8.76 -9.80 -2.51
CA VAL A 187 8.16 -10.65 -1.46
C VAL A 187 8.30 -12.10 -1.85
N LEU A 188 8.75 -12.92 -0.91
CA LEU A 188 9.09 -14.32 -1.11
C LEU A 188 8.35 -15.17 -0.09
N PHE A 189 7.67 -16.20 -0.57
CA PHE A 189 6.94 -17.18 0.21
C PHE A 189 7.62 -18.50 0.01
N TYR A 190 8.08 -19.15 1.08
CA TYR A 190 8.85 -20.39 0.94
C TYR A 190 8.68 -21.29 2.15
N ILE A 191 8.91 -22.59 1.92
CA ILE A 191 8.93 -23.60 2.98
C ILE A 191 10.38 -23.86 3.35
N ASP A 192 10.69 -23.77 4.65
CA ASP A 192 11.98 -24.19 5.18
C ASP A 192 11.95 -25.71 5.42
N ASP A 193 12.92 -26.45 4.87
CA ASP A 193 13.03 -27.90 5.05
C ASP A 193 13.09 -28.34 6.52
N LYS A 194 13.56 -27.45 7.41
CA LYS A 194 13.60 -27.70 8.86
C LYS A 194 12.24 -27.60 9.53
N LYS A 195 11.29 -26.86 8.93
CA LYS A 195 9.94 -26.61 9.44
C LYS A 195 8.92 -26.65 8.29
N PRO A 196 8.66 -27.82 7.70
CA PRO A 196 7.80 -27.93 6.52
C PRO A 196 6.32 -27.62 6.78
N GLU A 197 5.89 -27.63 8.04
CA GLU A 197 4.52 -27.32 8.46
C GLU A 197 4.24 -25.81 8.47
N ASP A 198 5.28 -24.98 8.51
CA ASP A 198 5.17 -23.53 8.58
C ASP A 198 5.51 -22.89 7.24
N LEU A 199 5.02 -21.66 7.04
CA LEU A 199 5.36 -20.85 5.88
C LEU A 199 6.26 -19.69 6.30
N CYS A 200 7.36 -19.48 5.60
CA CYS A 200 8.17 -18.28 5.75
C CYS A 200 7.77 -17.23 4.69
N VAL A 201 7.56 -16.00 5.13
CA VAL A 201 7.31 -14.83 4.28
C VAL A 201 8.48 -13.87 4.44
N ALA A 202 9.36 -13.80 3.44
CA ALA A 202 10.50 -12.91 3.42
C ALA A 202 10.23 -11.68 2.56
N VAL A 203 10.54 -10.49 3.08
CA VAL A 203 10.31 -9.21 2.42
C VAL A 203 11.63 -8.50 2.24
N GLN A 204 11.97 -8.17 1.00
CA GLN A 204 13.19 -7.46 0.70
C GLN A 204 13.07 -5.99 1.09
N ASN A 205 14.11 -5.47 1.75
CA ASN A 205 14.19 -4.05 2.05
C ASN A 205 14.39 -3.24 0.75
N PRO A 206 13.55 -2.22 0.47
CA PRO A 206 13.66 -1.42 -0.75
C PRO A 206 14.87 -0.48 -0.80
N GLU A 207 15.47 -0.15 0.36
CA GLU A 207 16.63 0.73 0.49
C GLU A 207 17.94 -0.08 0.64
N THR A 208 17.89 -1.22 1.34
CA THR A 208 19.02 -2.13 1.55
C THR A 208 18.75 -3.50 0.91
N LEU A 209 18.95 -3.61 -0.41
CA LEU A 209 18.55 -4.79 -1.21
C LEU A 209 19.14 -6.15 -0.77
N GLN A 210 20.14 -6.17 0.10
CA GLN A 210 20.74 -7.39 0.66
C GLN A 210 19.98 -7.92 1.89
N GLU A 211 19.11 -7.10 2.48
CA GLU A 211 18.40 -7.40 3.71
C GLU A 211 16.98 -7.87 3.43
N TRP A 212 16.61 -8.93 4.13
CA TRP A 212 15.30 -9.55 4.06
C TRP A 212 14.72 -9.67 5.46
N LYS A 213 13.51 -9.14 5.64
CA LYS A 213 12.75 -9.31 6.87
C LYS A 213 11.84 -10.51 6.71
N VAL A 214 12.04 -11.54 7.54
CA VAL A 214 11.35 -12.83 7.42
C VAL A 214 10.37 -13.02 8.56
N TYR A 215 9.13 -13.33 8.22
CA TYR A 215 8.06 -13.65 9.15
C TYR A 215 7.69 -15.14 9.03
N GLU A 216 7.33 -15.78 10.14
CA GLU A 216 6.83 -17.15 10.16
C GLU A 216 5.30 -17.15 10.33
N ALA A 217 4.60 -17.85 9.45
CA ALA A 217 3.17 -18.11 9.54
C ALA A 217 2.96 -19.59 9.90
N GLN A 218 2.67 -19.86 11.16
CA GLN A 218 2.64 -21.23 11.69
C GLN A 218 1.47 -22.05 11.14
N GLY A 219 1.75 -23.28 10.71
CA GLY A 219 0.74 -24.19 10.15
C GLY A 219 0.29 -23.86 8.72
N TYR A 220 0.87 -22.83 8.07
CA TYR A 220 0.52 -22.44 6.71
C TYR A 220 1.32 -23.17 5.61
N GLY A 221 2.29 -24.01 5.97
CA GLY A 221 3.15 -24.72 5.02
C GLY A 221 2.35 -25.61 4.05
N LYS A 222 1.47 -26.48 4.59
CA LYS A 222 0.60 -27.34 3.76
C LYS A 222 -0.39 -26.56 2.90
N TRP A 223 -0.95 -25.47 3.45
CA TRP A 223 -1.84 -24.59 2.69
C TRP A 223 -1.10 -23.97 1.49
N PHE A 224 0.12 -23.50 1.72
CA PHE A 224 0.94 -22.88 0.68
C PHE A 224 1.34 -23.87 -0.42
N GLN A 225 1.74 -25.11 -0.07
CA GLN A 225 2.00 -26.15 -1.07
C GLN A 225 0.78 -26.38 -1.98
N LYS A 226 -0.40 -26.49 -1.37
CA LYS A 226 -1.65 -26.68 -2.11
C LYS A 226 -1.96 -25.48 -3.01
N GLU A 227 -1.71 -24.27 -2.55
CA GLU A 227 -1.90 -23.06 -3.36
C GLU A 227 -0.98 -23.05 -4.59
N VAL A 228 0.29 -23.44 -4.41
CA VAL A 228 1.24 -23.62 -5.51
C VAL A 228 0.77 -24.69 -6.48
N ASP A 229 0.33 -25.85 -6.00
CA ASP A 229 -0.16 -26.94 -6.84
C ASP A 229 -1.40 -26.50 -7.65
N ILE A 230 -2.36 -25.80 -7.03
CA ILE A 230 -3.53 -25.24 -7.71
C ILE A 230 -3.12 -24.26 -8.82
N TYR A 231 -2.16 -23.38 -8.53
CA TYR A 231 -1.63 -22.43 -9.51
C TYR A 231 -0.99 -23.15 -10.70
N LEU A 232 -0.18 -24.18 -10.47
CA LEU A 232 0.48 -24.93 -11.55
C LEU A 232 -0.54 -25.65 -12.41
N ASN A 233 -1.55 -26.27 -11.81
CA ASN A 233 -2.63 -26.93 -12.54
C ASN A 233 -3.44 -25.92 -13.37
N GLY A 234 -3.73 -24.74 -12.81
CA GLY A 234 -4.51 -23.70 -13.48
C GLY A 234 -3.74 -22.93 -14.58
N SER A 235 -2.43 -22.75 -14.43
CA SER A 235 -1.60 -22.00 -15.36
C SER A 235 -0.94 -22.86 -16.45
N ARG A 236 -0.66 -24.14 -16.14
CA ARG A 236 0.08 -25.05 -17.03
C ARG A 236 -0.70 -26.31 -17.42
N GLY A 237 -1.85 -26.58 -16.80
CA GLY A 237 -2.66 -27.77 -17.12
C GLY A 237 -2.04 -29.09 -16.69
N LEU A 238 -1.16 -29.06 -15.67
CA LEU A 238 -0.50 -30.22 -15.07
C LEU A 238 -1.35 -30.85 -13.96
#